data_AF-A0A2S0WYM6-F1
#
_entry.id   AF-A0A2S0WYM6-F1
#
_cell.length_a   1.000
_cell.length_b   1.000
_cell.length_c   1.000
_cell.angle_alpha   90.00
_cell.angle_beta   90.00
_cell.angle_gamma   90.00
#
_symmetry.space_group_name_H-M   'P 1'
#
loop_
_entity.id
_entity.type
_entity.pdbx_description
1 polymer ?
#
loop_
_entity_poly.entity_id
_entity_poly.type
_entity_poly.pdbx_seq_one_letter_code
_entity_poly.pdbx_strand_id
1 'polypeptide(L)'
;MPVEMRMWRIDGESPKPLTAAALHTESELHQFLRQDPSLLGTALLVIGSEVITPYGKRLDLLAIDADGNLHVLELKRDRTPREVVAQVLDYGSWVSTLSREDVIDIAEKYLGQPFEASFEEAFGVAPPDELNGELQLTVVASALDASSERIVSYLRGFGVPINAVFFTYIEDEDRRYLARSWLAASDERSSGSITKSTSKRATWNGLDWYVSFGGDRSWDDARRLGFVSAGGGKFYTQTIRALPEGARVWVNIPQTGYVGVGTVVGPAARFSDARVGGEGVPVPLATQSLVGSYPHRDAETNDDDEWVVPVEWIDTVPEKDAYWEKGLFANQNSACKLRQEFTLDRLGQQFDIHTDGE
;
A
#
# COMPACT_ATOMS: atom_id res chain seq x y z
N MET A 1 -13.83 4.34 -23.04
CA MET A 1 -14.34 5.71 -22.81
C MET A 1 -13.76 6.17 -21.49
N PRO A 2 -13.14 7.35 -21.39
CA PRO A 2 -12.62 7.82 -20.11
C PRO A 2 -13.80 7.96 -19.14
N VAL A 3 -13.64 7.43 -17.93
CA VAL A 3 -14.62 7.57 -16.86
C VAL A 3 -14.51 9.03 -16.38
N GLU A 4 -15.53 9.84 -16.66
CA GLU A 4 -15.58 11.23 -16.20
C GLU A 4 -16.02 11.26 -14.73
N MET A 5 -15.11 11.59 -13.82
CA MET A 5 -15.45 11.80 -12.41
C MET A 5 -16.21 13.13 -12.28
N ARG A 6 -17.42 13.08 -11.69
CA ARG A 6 -18.20 14.26 -11.31
C ARG A 6 -18.37 14.27 -9.80
N MET A 7 -18.22 15.45 -9.21
CA MET A 7 -18.39 15.66 -7.77
C MET A 7 -19.52 16.65 -7.52
N TRP A 8 -20.23 16.49 -6.41
CA TRP A 8 -21.27 17.40 -5.96
C TRP A 8 -21.01 17.78 -4.50
N ARG A 9 -21.17 19.06 -4.14
CA ARG A 9 -21.23 19.54 -2.76
C ARG A 9 -22.69 19.52 -2.29
N ILE A 10 -22.92 19.04 -1.07
CA ILE A 10 -24.26 19.00 -0.45
C ILE A 10 -24.18 19.81 0.84
N ASP A 11 -24.66 21.06 0.80
CA ASP A 11 -24.81 21.90 2.01
C ASP A 11 -26.27 21.97 2.50
N GLY A 12 -27.21 21.28 1.82
CA GLY A 12 -28.66 21.29 2.06
C GLY A 12 -29.40 20.20 1.27
N GLU A 13 -30.66 20.39 0.89
CA GLU A 13 -31.46 19.36 0.18
C GLU A 13 -31.05 19.13 -1.28
N SER A 14 -30.33 20.05 -1.90
CA SER A 14 -29.95 19.98 -3.32
C SER A 14 -28.43 19.85 -3.53
N PRO A 15 -27.96 18.85 -4.29
CA PRO A 15 -26.54 18.72 -4.64
C PRO A 15 -26.11 19.80 -5.64
N LYS A 16 -25.02 20.52 -5.34
CA LYS A 16 -24.38 21.52 -6.20
C LYS A 16 -23.23 20.84 -6.97
N PRO A 17 -23.28 20.72 -8.30
CA PRO A 17 -22.19 20.13 -9.06
C PRO A 17 -20.92 20.99 -8.92
N LEU A 18 -19.80 20.33 -8.67
CA LEU A 18 -18.49 20.94 -8.64
C LEU A 18 -17.85 20.88 -10.02
N THR A 19 -17.25 21.98 -10.44
CA THR A 19 -16.52 22.07 -11.72
C THR A 19 -15.05 21.84 -11.49
N ALA A 20 -14.45 20.96 -12.29
CA ALA A 20 -13.01 20.85 -12.34
C ALA A 20 -12.40 22.20 -12.73
N ALA A 21 -11.46 22.67 -11.93
CA ALA A 21 -10.62 23.80 -12.24
C ALA A 21 -9.31 23.28 -12.84
N ALA A 22 -8.68 24.07 -13.71
CA ALA A 22 -7.31 23.75 -14.12
C ALA A 22 -6.42 23.85 -12.87
N LEU A 23 -5.61 22.82 -12.60
CA LEU A 23 -4.50 22.92 -11.64
C LEU A 23 -3.71 24.17 -12.01
N HIS A 24 -3.51 25.09 -11.06
CA HIS A 24 -2.82 26.34 -11.35
C HIS A 24 -1.39 26.10 -11.86
N THR A 25 -0.69 25.06 -11.37
CA THR A 25 0.57 24.58 -11.94
C THR A 25 0.88 23.11 -11.56
N GLU A 26 1.54 22.36 -12.45
CA GLU A 26 2.13 21.04 -12.16
C GLU A 26 3.24 21.13 -11.09
N SER A 27 3.76 22.34 -10.82
CA SER A 27 4.66 22.65 -9.70
C SER A 27 3.98 22.55 -8.33
N GLU A 28 2.71 22.93 -8.21
CA GLU A 28 1.94 22.81 -6.95
C GLU A 28 1.71 21.33 -6.62
N LEU A 29 1.34 20.52 -7.62
CA LEU A 29 1.18 19.07 -7.43
C LEU A 29 2.50 18.40 -7.04
N HIS A 30 3.63 18.82 -7.62
CA HIS A 30 4.95 18.35 -7.17
C HIS A 30 5.15 18.63 -5.68
N GLN A 31 4.83 19.84 -5.22
CA GLN A 31 5.01 20.22 -3.83
C GLN A 31 4.10 19.43 -2.89
N PHE A 32 2.85 19.17 -3.28
CA PHE A 32 1.93 18.34 -2.52
C PHE A 32 2.43 16.90 -2.39
N LEU A 33 2.86 16.28 -3.50
CA LEU A 33 3.41 14.92 -3.47
C LEU A 33 4.74 14.84 -2.71
N ARG A 34 5.54 15.91 -2.76
CA ARG A 34 6.78 16.01 -2.00
C ARG A 34 6.53 16.05 -0.49
N GLN A 35 5.47 16.74 -0.06
CA GLN A 35 5.09 16.87 1.35
C GLN A 35 4.32 15.68 1.87
N ASP A 36 3.38 15.17 1.08
CA ASP A 36 2.53 14.03 1.42
C ASP A 36 2.35 13.11 0.22
N PRO A 37 3.27 12.14 0.01
CA PRO A 37 3.16 11.19 -1.09
C PRO A 37 2.03 10.17 -0.87
N SER A 38 1.40 10.12 0.33
CA SER A 38 0.23 9.26 0.59
C SER A 38 -0.99 9.64 -0.26
N LEU A 39 -0.97 10.83 -0.87
CA LEU A 39 -1.91 11.24 -1.92
C LEU A 39 -1.98 10.24 -3.08
N LEU A 40 -0.92 9.46 -3.34
CA LEU A 40 -0.92 8.38 -4.33
C LEU A 40 -1.71 7.15 -3.85
N GLY A 41 -1.93 6.98 -2.55
CA GLY A 41 -2.69 5.86 -1.98
C GLY A 41 -1.83 4.75 -1.39
N THR A 42 -0.50 4.93 -1.38
CA THR A 42 0.47 4.03 -0.76
C THR A 42 1.34 4.82 0.21
N ALA A 43 1.79 4.18 1.29
CA ALA A 43 2.79 4.73 2.19
C ALA A 43 4.12 4.90 1.43
N LEU A 44 4.64 6.13 1.37
CA LEU A 44 5.87 6.43 0.65
C LEU A 44 6.68 7.44 1.43
N LEU A 45 8.00 7.34 1.31
CA LEU A 45 8.97 8.33 1.74
C LEU A 45 9.65 8.89 0.50
N VAL A 46 9.53 10.20 0.27
CA VAL A 46 10.26 10.87 -0.81
C VAL A 46 11.72 10.95 -0.40
N ILE A 47 12.60 10.31 -1.16
CA ILE A 47 14.05 10.26 -0.92
C ILE A 47 14.83 11.13 -1.90
N GLY A 48 14.17 11.69 -2.91
CA GLY A 48 14.80 12.63 -3.85
C GLY A 48 13.76 13.49 -4.57
N SER A 49 14.12 14.75 -4.83
CA SER A 49 13.33 15.68 -5.62
C SER A 49 14.23 16.34 -6.65
N GLU A 50 13.76 16.36 -7.90
CA GLU A 50 14.46 16.92 -9.05
C GLU A 50 15.87 16.33 -9.25
N VAL A 51 15.96 15.01 -9.08
CA VAL A 51 17.21 14.24 -9.06
C VAL A 51 17.85 14.26 -10.45
N ILE A 52 19.06 14.81 -10.54
CA ILE A 52 19.84 14.85 -11.78
C ILE A 52 20.38 13.45 -12.05
N THR A 53 19.98 12.87 -13.18
CA THR A 53 20.48 11.57 -13.62
C THR A 53 21.83 11.71 -14.34
N PRO A 54 22.64 10.63 -14.44
CA PRO A 54 23.89 10.64 -15.20
C PRO A 54 23.72 11.06 -16.67
N TYR A 55 22.51 10.95 -17.22
CA TYR A 55 22.17 11.34 -18.58
C TYR A 55 21.76 12.82 -18.72
N GLY A 56 21.86 13.61 -17.64
CA GLY A 56 21.63 15.06 -17.62
C GLY A 56 20.16 15.48 -17.55
N LYS A 57 19.23 14.53 -17.45
CA LYS A 57 17.80 14.79 -17.22
C LYS A 57 17.48 14.82 -15.72
N ARG A 58 16.30 15.33 -15.37
CA ARG A 58 15.86 15.50 -13.98
C ARG A 58 14.59 14.71 -13.72
N LEU A 59 14.71 13.67 -12.89
CA LEU A 59 13.58 12.93 -12.35
C LEU A 59 12.83 13.82 -11.35
N ASP A 60 11.52 13.99 -11.50
CA ASP A 60 10.75 14.87 -10.61
C ASP A 60 10.78 14.41 -9.15
N LEU A 61 10.35 13.19 -8.83
CA LEU A 61 10.45 12.63 -7.48
C LEU A 61 10.91 11.17 -7.52
N LEU A 62 11.80 10.83 -6.59
CA LEU A 62 12.14 9.46 -6.24
C LEU A 62 11.63 9.18 -4.83
N ALA A 63 10.85 8.13 -4.68
CA ALA A 63 10.34 7.69 -3.39
C ALA A 63 10.68 6.22 -3.13
N ILE A 64 10.56 5.81 -1.87
CA ILE A 64 10.70 4.44 -1.43
C ILE A 64 9.46 4.04 -0.63
N ASP A 65 9.05 2.78 -0.67
CA ASP A 65 7.99 2.23 0.19
C ASP A 65 8.57 1.48 1.40
N ALA A 66 7.69 1.06 2.32
CA ALA A 66 8.08 0.31 3.52
C ALA A 66 8.74 -1.05 3.22
N ASP A 67 8.55 -1.59 2.01
CA ASP A 67 9.21 -2.81 1.55
C ASP A 67 10.61 -2.51 0.98
N GLY A 68 11.04 -1.26 0.84
CA GLY A 68 12.32 -0.88 0.25
C GLY A 68 12.32 -0.79 -1.29
N ASN A 69 11.15 -0.83 -1.93
CA ASN A 69 11.05 -0.71 -3.39
C ASN A 69 11.06 0.75 -3.80
N LEU A 70 11.67 1.05 -4.96
CA LEU A 70 11.75 2.42 -5.45
C LEU A 70 10.55 2.78 -6.33
N HIS A 71 10.09 4.02 -6.19
CA HIS A 71 8.98 4.60 -6.94
C HIS A 71 9.50 5.82 -7.70
N VAL A 72 9.51 5.71 -9.02
CA VAL A 72 9.86 6.79 -9.96
C VAL A 72 8.57 7.53 -10.29
N LEU A 73 8.45 8.77 -9.82
CA LEU A 73 7.27 9.58 -10.05
C LEU A 73 7.64 10.72 -10.98
N GLU A 74 7.07 10.70 -12.19
CA GLU A 74 7.28 11.78 -13.15
C GLU A 74 5.98 12.55 -13.35
N LEU A 75 6.05 13.85 -13.15
CA LEU A 75 4.95 14.73 -13.42
C LEU A 75 5.02 15.14 -14.88
N LYS A 76 3.89 15.01 -15.56
CA LYS A 76 3.69 15.75 -16.81
C LYS A 76 3.92 17.23 -16.47
N ARG A 77 4.85 17.86 -17.20
CA ARG A 77 5.29 19.27 -17.06
C ARG A 77 5.44 19.84 -18.46
N ASP A 78 4.46 20.56 -18.99
CA ASP A 78 4.45 21.12 -20.36
C ASP A 78 4.81 20.13 -21.49
N ARG A 79 4.76 18.82 -21.22
CA ARG A 79 5.25 17.74 -22.07
C ARG A 79 4.11 16.96 -22.68
N THR A 80 4.33 16.41 -23.88
CA THR A 80 3.34 15.49 -24.43
C THR A 80 3.32 14.22 -23.55
N PRO A 81 2.13 13.63 -23.31
CA PRO A 81 2.03 12.36 -22.59
C PRO A 81 2.99 11.26 -23.06
N ARG A 82 3.42 11.26 -24.32
CA ARG A 82 4.38 10.27 -24.86
C ARG A 82 5.81 10.51 -24.39
N GLU A 83 6.23 11.77 -24.33
CA GLU A 83 7.54 12.16 -23.80
C GLU A 83 7.67 11.77 -22.34
N VAL A 84 6.60 11.96 -21.55
CA VAL A 84 6.58 11.59 -20.14
C VAL A 84 6.74 10.08 -19.95
N VAL A 85 6.05 9.25 -20.75
CA VAL A 85 6.24 7.80 -20.70
C VAL A 85 7.67 7.40 -21.06
N ALA A 86 8.25 8.00 -22.11
CA ALA A 86 9.63 7.72 -22.49
C ALA A 86 10.64 8.13 -21.40
N GLN A 87 10.40 9.26 -20.74
CA GLN A 87 11.24 9.74 -19.63
C GLN A 87 11.13 8.85 -18.39
N VAL A 88 9.92 8.44 -18.03
CA VAL A 88 9.71 7.49 -16.93
C VAL A 88 10.47 6.19 -17.16
N LEU A 89 10.46 5.66 -18.39
CA LEU A 89 11.23 4.46 -18.74
C LEU A 89 12.75 4.71 -18.71
N ASP A 90 13.20 5.86 -19.18
CA ASP A 90 14.61 6.28 -19.15
C ASP A 90 15.11 6.39 -17.69
N TYR A 91 14.35 7.07 -16.82
CA TYR A 91 14.63 7.13 -15.39
C TYR A 91 14.58 5.77 -14.74
N GLY A 92 13.58 4.95 -15.07
CA GLY A 92 13.48 3.59 -14.55
C GLY A 92 14.69 2.74 -14.89
N SER A 93 15.24 2.90 -16.11
CA SER A 93 16.44 2.16 -16.53
C SER A 93 17.65 2.51 -15.66
N TRP A 94 17.83 3.78 -15.29
CA TRP A 94 18.89 4.19 -14.36
C TRP A 94 18.61 3.77 -12.92
N VAL A 95 17.42 4.07 -12.41
CA VAL A 95 17.04 3.80 -11.02
C VAL A 95 17.13 2.31 -10.71
N SER A 96 16.81 1.43 -11.67
CA SER A 96 16.96 -0.03 -11.50
C SER A 96 18.41 -0.51 -11.28
N THR A 97 19.41 0.35 -11.55
CA THR A 97 20.83 0.02 -11.34
C THR A 97 21.39 0.52 -10.02
N LEU A 98 20.62 1.30 -9.24
CA LEU A 98 21.09 1.87 -7.98
C LEU A 98 21.29 0.77 -6.94
N SER A 99 22.49 0.75 -6.35
CA SER A 99 22.80 -0.09 -5.20
C SER A 99 22.18 0.46 -3.92
N ARG A 100 22.19 -0.33 -2.84
CA ARG A 100 21.77 0.13 -1.50
C ARG A 100 22.49 1.42 -1.09
N GLU A 101 23.80 1.49 -1.34
CA GLU A 101 24.62 2.65 -1.01
C GLU A 101 24.19 3.87 -1.83
N ASP A 102 23.95 3.71 -3.13
CA ASP A 102 23.47 4.81 -3.99
C ASP A 102 22.11 5.35 -3.52
N VAL A 103 21.18 4.47 -3.12
CA VAL A 103 19.85 4.87 -2.61
C VAL A 103 19.99 5.70 -1.34
N ILE A 104 20.85 5.26 -0.42
CA ILE A 104 21.08 5.95 0.85
C ILE A 104 21.75 7.30 0.62
N ASP A 105 22.77 7.36 -0.24
CA ASP A 105 23.45 8.61 -0.58
C ASP A 105 22.48 9.64 -1.19
N ILE A 106 21.58 9.19 -2.07
CA ILE A 106 20.51 10.05 -2.63
C ILE A 106 19.58 10.53 -1.51
N ALA A 107 19.13 9.61 -0.65
CA ALA A 107 18.19 9.88 0.42
C ALA A 107 18.76 10.87 1.44
N GLU A 108 19.94 10.61 2.00
CA GLU A 108 20.55 11.45 3.03
C GLU A 108 20.87 12.85 2.52
N LYS A 109 21.32 12.97 1.25
CA LYS A 109 21.56 14.26 0.62
C LYS A 109 20.27 15.10 0.52
N TYR A 110 19.13 14.46 0.28
CA TYR A 110 17.85 15.13 0.14
C TYR A 110 17.17 15.41 1.49
N LEU A 111 17.19 14.43 2.39
CA LEU A 111 16.52 14.46 3.70
C LEU A 111 17.29 15.29 4.73
N GLY A 112 18.62 15.39 4.59
CA GLY A 112 19.48 16.12 5.52
C GLY A 112 19.66 15.43 6.88
N GLN A 113 19.26 14.16 6.98
CA GLN A 113 19.40 13.31 8.16
C GLN A 113 19.64 11.85 7.73
N PRO A 114 20.09 10.96 8.64
CA PRO A 114 20.34 9.56 8.32
C PRO A 114 19.12 8.88 7.69
N PHE A 115 19.37 8.03 6.68
CA PHE A 115 18.30 7.34 5.97
C PHE A 115 17.47 6.46 6.91
N GLU A 116 18.13 5.69 7.78
CA GLU A 116 17.49 4.80 8.74
C GLU A 116 16.50 5.55 9.64
N ALA A 117 16.89 6.73 10.14
CA ALA A 117 16.03 7.55 11.00
C ALA A 117 14.80 8.08 10.25
N SER A 118 14.98 8.53 9.01
CA SER A 118 13.86 9.01 8.18
C SER A 118 12.93 7.89 7.76
N PHE A 119 13.48 6.70 7.49
CA PHE A 119 12.71 5.51 7.14
C PHE A 119 11.86 5.05 8.33
N GLU A 120 12.44 5.02 9.54
CA GLU A 120 11.72 4.69 10.77
C GLU A 120 10.70 5.78 11.13
N GLU A 121 10.96 7.06 10.88
CA GLU A 121 9.97 8.12 11.05
C GLU A 121 8.77 7.96 10.09
N ALA A 122 9.05 7.64 8.83
CA ALA A 122 8.02 7.50 7.80
C ALA A 122 7.20 6.19 7.93
N PHE A 123 7.87 5.11 8.34
CA PHE A 123 7.32 3.76 8.31
C PHE A 123 7.40 3.03 9.64
N GLY A 124 7.77 3.65 10.76
CA GLY A 124 7.80 3.02 12.09
C GLY A 124 8.67 1.77 12.26
N VAL A 125 9.49 1.41 11.26
CA VAL A 125 10.37 0.24 11.26
C VAL A 125 11.73 0.58 10.69
N ALA A 126 12.72 -0.23 11.02
CA ALA A 126 14.02 -0.15 10.35
C ALA A 126 13.89 -0.51 8.85
N PRO A 127 14.70 0.10 7.97
CA PRO A 127 14.71 -0.25 6.55
C PRO A 127 15.13 -1.71 6.35
N PRO A 128 14.59 -2.40 5.33
CA PRO A 128 15.01 -3.74 4.99
C PRO A 128 16.47 -3.78 4.50
N ASP A 129 17.10 -4.95 4.63
CA ASP A 129 18.49 -5.16 4.17
C ASP A 129 18.64 -4.94 2.65
N GLU A 130 17.66 -5.41 1.88
CA GLU A 130 17.58 -5.24 0.43
C GLU A 130 16.74 -4.01 0.09
N LEU A 131 17.36 -3.02 -0.55
CA LEU A 131 16.69 -1.87 -1.17
C LEU A 131 16.69 -2.04 -2.68
N ASN A 132 15.72 -1.42 -3.35
CA ASN A 132 15.60 -1.40 -4.81
C ASN A 132 15.40 -2.79 -5.45
N GLY A 133 14.71 -3.70 -4.75
CA GLY A 133 14.39 -5.04 -5.27
C GLY A 133 13.31 -5.03 -6.36
N GLU A 134 12.33 -4.15 -6.23
CA GLU A 134 11.33 -3.85 -7.25
C GLU A 134 11.28 -2.34 -7.54
N LEU A 135 10.78 -2.01 -8.73
CA LEU A 135 10.65 -0.64 -9.22
C LEU A 135 9.20 -0.39 -9.63
N GLN A 136 8.64 0.76 -9.25
CA GLN A 136 7.34 1.23 -9.70
C GLN A 136 7.52 2.53 -10.48
N LEU A 137 6.90 2.60 -11.65
CA LEU A 137 7.01 3.72 -12.58
C LEU A 137 5.65 4.42 -12.65
N THR A 138 5.52 5.62 -12.09
CA THR A 138 4.23 6.32 -12.05
C THR A 138 4.28 7.62 -12.84
N VAL A 139 3.43 7.70 -13.84
CA VAL A 139 3.12 8.95 -14.55
C VAL A 139 2.06 9.70 -13.75
N VAL A 140 2.36 10.90 -13.31
CA VAL A 140 1.43 11.78 -12.61
C VAL A 140 0.96 12.87 -13.57
N ALA A 141 -0.34 12.94 -13.83
CA ALA A 141 -0.90 13.92 -14.77
C ALA A 141 -2.30 14.39 -14.36
N SER A 142 -2.80 15.46 -14.97
CA SER A 142 -4.24 15.79 -14.92
C SER A 142 -5.05 14.94 -15.90
N ALA A 143 -4.48 14.66 -17.07
CA ALA A 143 -5.02 13.78 -18.09
C ALA A 143 -3.92 13.24 -19.02
N LEU A 144 -4.17 12.06 -19.58
CA LEU A 144 -3.39 11.45 -20.65
C LEU A 144 -4.23 11.47 -21.94
N ASP A 145 -3.55 11.51 -23.08
CA ASP A 145 -4.22 11.32 -24.36
C ASP A 145 -4.42 9.81 -24.61
N ALA A 146 -5.35 9.47 -25.52
CA ALA A 146 -5.65 8.07 -25.84
C ALA A 146 -4.42 7.26 -26.29
N SER A 147 -3.41 7.94 -26.84
CA SER A 147 -2.20 7.27 -27.30
C SER A 147 -1.27 6.89 -26.16
N SER A 148 -1.10 7.73 -25.13
CA SER A 148 -0.33 7.37 -23.94
C SER A 148 -1.05 6.40 -23.03
N GLU A 149 -2.37 6.49 -22.88
CA GLU A 149 -3.14 5.44 -22.18
C GLU A 149 -2.90 4.08 -22.83
N ARG A 150 -3.00 4.00 -24.16
CA ARG A 150 -2.70 2.77 -24.92
C ARG A 150 -1.27 2.28 -24.70
N ILE A 151 -0.27 3.16 -24.67
CA ILE A 151 1.14 2.77 -24.46
C ILE A 151 1.34 2.24 -23.04
N VAL A 152 0.83 2.94 -22.02
CA VAL A 152 0.92 2.50 -20.61
C VAL A 152 0.24 1.15 -20.44
N SER A 153 -0.98 0.99 -20.96
CA SER A 153 -1.69 -0.30 -20.91
C SER A 153 -0.96 -1.41 -21.67
N TYR A 154 -0.37 -1.12 -22.83
CA TYR A 154 0.43 -2.08 -23.58
C TYR A 154 1.65 -2.54 -22.77
N LEU A 155 2.43 -1.62 -22.21
CA LEU A 155 3.62 -1.94 -21.42
C LEU A 155 3.29 -2.75 -20.16
N ARG A 156 2.19 -2.43 -19.48
CA ARG A 156 1.68 -3.23 -18.35
C ARG A 156 1.37 -4.67 -18.75
N GLY A 157 0.83 -4.88 -19.96
CA GLY A 157 0.57 -6.22 -20.50
C GLY A 157 1.84 -7.08 -20.65
N PHE A 158 3.03 -6.47 -20.69
CA PHE A 158 4.32 -7.16 -20.69
C PHE A 158 5.01 -7.18 -19.32
N GLY A 159 4.29 -6.86 -18.24
CA GLY A 159 4.83 -6.84 -16.87
C GLY A 159 5.74 -5.66 -16.57
N VAL A 160 5.77 -4.62 -17.42
CA VAL A 160 6.46 -3.36 -17.07
C VAL A 160 5.66 -2.70 -15.94
N PRO A 161 6.28 -2.37 -14.79
CA PRO A 161 5.59 -1.85 -13.61
C PRO A 161 5.27 -0.35 -13.77
N ILE A 162 4.65 0.02 -14.89
CA ILE A 162 4.26 1.39 -15.21
C ILE A 162 2.77 1.61 -14.96
N ASN A 163 2.41 2.70 -14.32
CA ASN A 163 1.04 3.12 -14.12
C ASN A 163 0.87 4.63 -14.30
N ALA A 164 -0.37 5.09 -14.36
CA ALA A 164 -0.69 6.50 -14.43
C ALA A 164 -1.73 6.86 -13.37
N VAL A 165 -1.45 7.94 -12.64
CA VAL A 165 -2.37 8.56 -11.68
C VAL A 165 -2.81 9.91 -12.21
N PHE A 166 -4.10 10.16 -12.10
CA PHE A 166 -4.76 11.37 -12.51
C PHE A 166 -5.19 12.18 -11.31
N PHE A 167 -4.76 13.43 -11.25
CA PHE A 167 -5.20 14.39 -10.26
C PHE A 167 -6.15 15.41 -10.89
N THR A 168 -7.37 15.45 -10.36
CA THR A 168 -8.37 16.47 -10.72
C THR A 168 -8.45 17.47 -9.59
N TYR A 169 -8.29 18.74 -9.94
CA TYR A 169 -8.41 19.84 -9.01
C TYR A 169 -9.75 20.52 -9.20
N ILE A 170 -10.40 20.85 -8.09
CA ILE A 170 -11.77 21.37 -8.07
C ILE A 170 -11.78 22.54 -7.10
N GLU A 171 -12.30 23.67 -7.58
CA GLU A 171 -12.49 24.86 -6.78
C GLU A 171 -13.98 25.15 -6.60
N ASP A 172 -14.32 25.57 -5.40
CA ASP A 172 -15.69 25.93 -5.05
C ASP A 172 -15.68 26.93 -3.91
N GLU A 173 -16.01 28.18 -4.25
CA GLU A 173 -15.94 29.34 -3.35
C GLU A 173 -14.52 29.45 -2.75
N ASP A 174 -14.38 29.37 -1.43
CA ASP A 174 -13.09 29.48 -0.74
C ASP A 174 -12.40 28.11 -0.51
N ARG A 175 -12.95 27.03 -1.10
CA ARG A 175 -12.48 25.65 -0.88
C ARG A 175 -11.79 25.10 -2.13
N ARG A 176 -10.77 24.30 -1.87
CA ARG A 176 -9.96 23.61 -2.88
C ARG A 176 -9.97 22.12 -2.58
N TYR A 177 -10.24 21.31 -3.60
CA TYR A 177 -10.29 19.87 -3.50
C TYR A 177 -9.34 19.24 -4.51
N LEU A 178 -8.70 18.17 -4.09
CA LEU A 178 -7.83 17.35 -4.93
C LEU A 178 -8.40 15.92 -4.96
N ALA A 179 -8.83 15.48 -6.13
CA ALA A 179 -9.33 14.13 -6.35
C ALA A 179 -8.28 13.32 -7.12
N ARG A 180 -8.15 12.03 -6.78
CA ARG A 180 -7.26 11.09 -7.46
C ARG A 180 -8.06 10.01 -8.17
N SER A 181 -7.58 9.58 -9.33
CA SER A 181 -8.02 8.35 -9.98
C SER A 181 -6.84 7.66 -10.65
N TRP A 182 -6.88 6.34 -10.74
CA TRP A 182 -5.85 5.58 -11.45
C TRP A 182 -6.33 5.27 -12.86
N LEU A 183 -5.39 5.11 -13.80
CA LEU A 183 -5.70 4.51 -15.09
C LEU A 183 -6.17 3.07 -14.85
N ALA A 184 -7.50 2.92 -14.88
CA ALA A 184 -8.18 1.65 -14.66
C ALA A 184 -7.60 0.60 -15.62
N ALA A 185 -7.25 -0.57 -15.08
CA ALA A 185 -6.94 -1.71 -15.93
C ALA A 185 -8.23 -2.07 -16.68
N SER A 186 -8.24 -1.87 -18.00
CA SER A 186 -9.26 -2.49 -18.83
C SER A 186 -9.05 -3.99 -18.77
N ASP A 187 -9.85 -4.64 -17.92
CA ASP A 187 -10.08 -6.07 -17.68
C ASP A 187 -8.88 -7.00 -17.57
N GLU A 188 -8.94 -7.80 -16.50
CA GLU A 188 -8.31 -9.10 -16.37
C GLU A 188 -8.43 -9.91 -17.67
N ARG A 189 -7.28 -10.25 -18.25
CA ARG A 189 -7.13 -11.52 -18.97
C ARG A 189 -5.66 -11.89 -19.15
N SER A 190 -5.38 -13.12 -18.71
CA SER A 190 -4.30 -14.03 -19.11
C SER A 190 -2.87 -13.69 -18.67
N SER A 191 -2.48 -14.38 -17.59
CA SER A 191 -1.40 -15.38 -17.59
C SER A 191 -0.13 -15.11 -18.40
N GLY A 192 0.98 -15.05 -17.68
CA GLY A 192 2.25 -15.64 -18.12
C GLY A 192 3.13 -14.73 -18.97
N SER A 193 4.07 -14.05 -18.30
CA SER A 193 5.42 -13.91 -18.84
C SER A 193 6.41 -13.83 -17.69
N ILE A 194 7.21 -14.88 -17.55
CA ILE A 194 8.37 -14.93 -16.66
C ILE A 194 9.42 -14.01 -17.28
N THR A 195 9.45 -12.75 -16.86
CA THR A 195 10.68 -11.98 -16.86
C THR A 195 11.45 -12.38 -15.61
N LYS A 196 12.59 -13.06 -15.80
CA LYS A 196 13.54 -13.33 -14.72
C LYS A 196 14.06 -11.98 -14.18
N SER A 197 13.38 -11.46 -13.17
CA SER A 197 13.93 -10.49 -12.25
C SER A 197 15.04 -11.17 -11.45
N THR A 198 16.20 -10.51 -11.37
CA THR A 198 17.33 -10.92 -10.52
C THR A 198 17.12 -10.57 -9.04
N SER A 199 15.92 -10.14 -8.63
CA SER A 199 15.62 -9.93 -7.21
C SER A 199 15.67 -11.27 -6.47
N LYS A 200 16.30 -11.28 -5.29
CA LYS A 200 16.28 -12.45 -4.39
C LYS A 200 14.94 -12.61 -3.66
N ARG A 201 13.99 -11.69 -3.89
CA ARG A 201 12.67 -11.67 -3.29
C ARG A 201 11.71 -12.50 -4.14
N ALA A 202 11.01 -13.42 -3.50
CA ALA A 202 9.99 -14.22 -4.15
C ALA A 202 8.85 -13.33 -4.69
N THR A 203 8.30 -13.72 -5.83
CA THR A 203 7.25 -12.95 -6.52
C THR A 203 5.98 -12.95 -5.67
N TRP A 204 5.33 -11.79 -5.55
CA TRP A 204 4.04 -11.69 -4.86
C TRP A 204 2.96 -12.50 -5.59
N ASN A 205 2.23 -13.35 -4.86
CA ASN A 205 1.21 -14.23 -5.45
C ASN A 205 -0.18 -13.58 -5.60
N GLY A 206 -0.33 -12.31 -5.20
CA GLY A 206 -1.60 -11.60 -5.30
C GLY A 206 -2.55 -11.77 -4.12
N LEU A 207 -2.30 -12.72 -3.20
CA LEU A 207 -3.30 -13.21 -2.25
C LEU A 207 -2.88 -13.16 -0.77
N ASP A 208 -1.64 -13.55 -0.44
CA ASP A 208 -1.27 -13.96 0.93
C ASP A 208 -0.63 -12.90 1.83
N TRP A 209 -1.35 -12.32 2.78
CA TRP A 209 -0.81 -11.28 3.65
C TRP A 209 -0.32 -11.85 4.98
N TYR A 210 0.81 -11.36 5.44
CA TYR A 210 1.26 -11.51 6.83
C TYR A 210 0.54 -10.47 7.68
N VAL A 211 0.04 -10.88 8.85
CA VAL A 211 -0.53 -9.99 9.87
C VAL A 211 0.15 -10.25 11.20
N SER A 212 0.73 -9.20 11.79
CA SER A 212 1.25 -9.23 13.15
C SER A 212 0.15 -8.87 14.13
N PHE A 213 -0.14 -9.74 15.09
CA PHE A 213 -1.22 -9.57 16.06
C PHE A 213 -0.77 -9.92 17.48
N GLY A 214 -1.38 -9.29 18.49
CA GLY A 214 -1.08 -9.54 19.91
C GLY A 214 -0.68 -8.27 20.67
N GLY A 215 0.20 -8.43 21.67
CA GLY A 215 0.48 -7.41 22.67
C GLY A 215 -0.65 -7.36 23.71
N ASP A 216 -1.29 -6.20 23.87
CA ASP A 216 -2.47 -6.06 24.75
C ASP A 216 -3.77 -6.62 24.13
N ARG A 217 -3.73 -7.04 22.86
CA ARG A 217 -4.85 -7.61 22.11
C ARG A 217 -4.95 -9.10 22.39
N SER A 218 -6.18 -9.59 22.60
CA SER A 218 -6.40 -11.02 22.85
C SER A 218 -6.61 -11.78 21.55
N TRP A 219 -5.79 -12.83 21.33
CA TRP A 219 -6.00 -13.76 20.23
C TRP A 219 -7.30 -14.56 20.38
N ASP A 220 -7.72 -14.88 21.60
CA ASP A 220 -8.98 -15.60 21.82
C ASP A 220 -10.21 -14.77 21.40
N ASP A 221 -10.15 -13.44 21.55
CA ASP A 221 -11.21 -12.57 21.02
C ASP A 221 -11.21 -12.54 19.49
N ALA A 222 -10.04 -12.33 18.88
CA ALA A 222 -9.86 -12.32 17.43
C ALA A 222 -10.33 -13.64 16.79
N ARG A 223 -9.91 -14.77 17.35
CA ARG A 223 -10.30 -16.11 16.93
C ARG A 223 -11.81 -16.34 17.05
N ARG A 224 -12.40 -15.97 18.19
CA ARG A 224 -13.83 -16.20 18.46
C ARG A 224 -14.76 -15.31 17.64
N LEU A 225 -14.36 -14.06 17.40
CA LEU A 225 -15.21 -13.06 16.78
C LEU A 225 -14.88 -12.80 15.30
N GLY A 226 -13.76 -13.31 14.78
CA GLY A 226 -13.43 -13.18 13.36
C GLY A 226 -12.90 -11.80 13.01
N PHE A 227 -11.74 -11.42 13.56
CA PHE A 227 -11.09 -10.17 13.20
C PHE A 227 -9.59 -10.19 13.47
N VAL A 228 -8.88 -9.27 12.82
CA VAL A 228 -7.55 -8.81 13.22
C VAL A 228 -7.60 -7.31 13.46
N SER A 229 -6.65 -6.76 14.22
CA SER A 229 -6.65 -5.33 14.49
C SER A 229 -5.24 -4.81 14.75
N ALA A 230 -5.04 -3.53 14.47
CA ALA A 230 -3.86 -2.79 14.90
C ALA A 230 -4.18 -1.32 15.20
N GLY A 231 -3.38 -0.73 16.07
CA GLY A 231 -3.53 0.62 16.62
C GLY A 231 -2.27 1.02 17.39
N GLY A 232 -2.26 2.22 17.94
CA GLY A 232 -1.09 2.77 18.65
C GLY A 232 -0.17 3.63 17.78
N GLY A 233 -0.73 4.33 16.80
CA GLY A 233 -0.05 5.31 15.95
C GLY A 233 -0.16 5.01 14.46
N LYS A 234 0.09 6.04 13.65
CA LYS A 234 -0.04 6.06 12.18
C LYS A 234 0.60 4.86 11.49
N PHE A 235 1.75 4.41 12.00
CA PHE A 235 2.47 3.26 11.44
C PHE A 235 1.62 1.97 11.42
N TYR A 236 1.09 1.59 12.58
CA TYR A 236 0.31 0.36 12.74
C TYR A 236 -1.05 0.47 12.03
N THR A 237 -1.69 1.62 12.15
CA THR A 237 -3.02 1.86 11.55
C THR A 237 -2.95 1.92 10.02
N GLN A 238 -1.89 2.49 9.44
CA GLN A 238 -1.74 2.57 7.99
C GLN A 238 -1.59 1.20 7.33
N THR A 239 -0.77 0.31 7.91
CA THR A 239 -0.52 -1.01 7.32
C THR A 239 -1.72 -1.94 7.45
N ILE A 240 -2.42 -1.95 8.59
CA ILE A 240 -3.63 -2.77 8.75
C ILE A 240 -4.78 -2.30 7.84
N ARG A 241 -4.91 -0.98 7.60
CA ARG A 241 -5.89 -0.40 6.69
C ARG A 241 -5.63 -0.71 5.21
N ALA A 242 -4.43 -1.17 4.87
CA ALA A 242 -4.06 -1.54 3.52
C ALA A 242 -4.48 -2.97 3.13
N LEU A 243 -4.99 -3.77 4.07
CA LEU A 243 -5.49 -5.12 3.78
C LEU A 243 -6.71 -5.04 2.85
N PRO A 244 -6.63 -5.61 1.63
CA PRO A 244 -7.76 -5.61 0.72
C PRO A 244 -8.76 -6.71 1.08
N GLU A 245 -10.05 -6.45 0.80
CA GLU A 245 -11.07 -7.50 0.83
C GLU A 245 -10.71 -8.66 -0.10
N GLY A 246 -10.96 -9.89 0.36
CA GLY A 246 -10.57 -11.12 -0.33
C GLY A 246 -9.12 -11.55 -0.13
N ALA A 247 -8.28 -10.77 0.55
CA ALA A 247 -6.93 -11.22 0.93
C ALA A 247 -6.99 -12.42 1.88
N ARG A 248 -6.09 -13.39 1.69
CA ARG A 248 -5.84 -14.45 2.68
C ARG A 248 -4.80 -13.93 3.67
N VAL A 249 -5.14 -13.86 4.94
CA VAL A 249 -4.26 -13.37 6.00
C VAL A 249 -3.71 -14.53 6.82
N TRP A 250 -2.40 -14.53 7.05
CA TRP A 250 -1.67 -15.42 7.96
C TRP A 250 -1.28 -14.64 9.20
N VAL A 251 -1.85 -15.01 10.34
CA VAL A 251 -1.67 -14.26 11.59
C VAL A 251 -0.51 -14.85 12.38
N ASN A 252 0.42 -13.98 12.76
CA ASN A 252 1.57 -14.30 13.59
C ASN A 252 1.54 -13.46 14.86
N ILE A 253 1.75 -14.11 16.01
CA ILE A 253 1.99 -13.45 17.28
C ILE A 253 3.51 -13.33 17.45
N PRO A 254 4.07 -12.10 17.55
CA PRO A 254 5.50 -11.90 17.71
C PRO A 254 6.09 -12.73 18.85
N GLN A 255 7.25 -13.35 18.61
CA GLN A 255 7.94 -14.24 19.55
C GLN A 255 7.21 -15.56 19.89
N THR A 256 5.99 -15.76 19.39
CA THR A 256 5.20 -16.97 19.65
C THR A 256 5.06 -17.83 18.40
N GLY A 257 4.54 -17.30 17.29
CA GLY A 257 4.37 -18.06 16.05
C GLY A 257 3.07 -17.75 15.30
N TYR A 258 2.84 -18.48 14.20
CA TYR A 258 1.62 -18.39 13.41
C TYR A 258 0.47 -19.13 14.08
N VAL A 259 -0.69 -18.47 14.16
CA VAL A 259 -1.84 -18.94 14.95
C VAL A 259 -3.11 -19.13 14.13
N GLY A 260 -3.17 -18.63 12.90
CA GLY A 260 -4.35 -18.82 12.07
C GLY A 260 -4.21 -18.27 10.66
N VAL A 261 -5.16 -18.70 9.84
CA VAL A 261 -5.33 -18.28 8.46
C VAL A 261 -6.80 -18.01 8.18
N GLY A 262 -7.08 -16.91 7.48
CA GLY A 262 -8.45 -16.50 7.17
C GLY A 262 -8.53 -15.59 5.97
N THR A 263 -9.74 -15.23 5.58
CA THR A 263 -10.03 -14.33 4.46
C THR A 263 -10.58 -13.01 4.97
N VAL A 264 -10.08 -11.88 4.46
CA VAL A 264 -10.63 -10.55 4.76
C VAL A 264 -12.01 -10.41 4.11
N VAL A 265 -13.04 -10.15 4.90
CA VAL A 265 -14.46 -10.12 4.43
C VAL A 265 -15.07 -8.71 4.42
N GLY A 266 -14.28 -7.69 4.74
CA GLY A 266 -14.75 -6.30 4.77
C GLY A 266 -13.60 -5.33 5.00
N PRO A 267 -13.87 -4.02 4.87
CA PRO A 267 -12.83 -3.01 4.96
C PRO A 267 -12.42 -2.80 6.42
N ALA A 268 -11.22 -2.25 6.61
CA ALA A 268 -10.79 -1.78 7.92
C ALA A 268 -11.74 -0.69 8.46
N ALA A 269 -12.19 -0.83 9.69
CA ALA A 269 -13.03 0.13 10.39
C ALA A 269 -12.46 0.43 11.78
N ARG A 270 -12.77 1.59 12.35
CA ARG A 270 -12.43 1.86 13.75
C ARG A 270 -13.15 0.89 14.66
N PHE A 271 -12.54 0.57 15.79
CA PHE A 271 -13.10 -0.35 16.77
C PHE A 271 -14.54 -0.01 17.19
N SER A 272 -14.87 1.27 17.34
CA SER A 272 -16.23 1.76 17.68
C SER A 272 -17.29 1.40 16.65
N ASP A 273 -16.91 1.36 15.37
CA ASP A 273 -17.81 1.15 14.23
C ASP A 273 -17.70 -0.28 13.66
N ALA A 274 -16.69 -1.03 14.10
CA ALA A 274 -16.35 -2.32 13.56
C ALA A 274 -17.46 -3.35 13.78
N ARG A 275 -17.78 -4.08 12.71
CA ARG A 275 -18.70 -5.22 12.73
C ARG A 275 -17.94 -6.47 12.37
N VAL A 276 -18.10 -7.51 13.19
CA VAL A 276 -17.33 -8.76 13.10
C VAL A 276 -18.26 -9.96 13.26
N GLY A 277 -17.75 -11.14 12.95
CA GLY A 277 -18.50 -12.40 12.94
C GLY A 277 -18.42 -13.02 11.56
N GLY A 278 -17.88 -14.25 11.48
CA GLY A 278 -17.64 -15.01 10.24
C GLY A 278 -18.93 -15.39 9.50
N GLU A 279 -19.25 -16.69 9.38
CA GLU A 279 -20.42 -17.20 8.62
C GLU A 279 -21.82 -16.73 9.13
N GLY A 280 -21.88 -15.86 10.13
CA GLY A 280 -23.11 -15.34 10.74
C GLY A 280 -23.43 -13.88 10.37
N VAL A 281 -24.47 -13.32 10.99
CA VAL A 281 -24.78 -11.89 10.85
C VAL A 281 -23.73 -11.06 11.60
N PRO A 282 -23.06 -10.09 10.95
CA PRO A 282 -22.03 -9.29 11.61
C PRO A 282 -22.60 -8.52 12.81
N VAL A 283 -21.95 -8.67 13.97
CA VAL A 283 -22.29 -8.01 15.23
C VAL A 283 -21.35 -6.85 15.53
N PRO A 284 -21.80 -5.78 16.23
CA PRO A 284 -20.91 -4.69 16.62
C PRO A 284 -19.87 -5.17 17.63
N LEU A 285 -18.58 -5.02 17.32
CA LEU A 285 -17.47 -5.48 18.16
C LEU A 285 -17.46 -4.78 19.52
N ALA A 286 -17.70 -3.47 19.54
CA ALA A 286 -17.72 -2.65 20.77
C ALA A 286 -18.77 -3.08 21.81
N THR A 287 -19.76 -3.91 21.41
CA THR A 287 -20.80 -4.43 22.33
C THR A 287 -20.52 -5.84 22.84
N GLN A 288 -19.45 -6.47 22.36
CA GLN A 288 -19.10 -7.83 22.73
C GLN A 288 -18.33 -7.86 24.06
N SER A 289 -18.44 -8.98 24.78
CA SER A 289 -17.55 -9.25 25.91
C SER A 289 -16.17 -9.63 25.38
N LEU A 290 -15.17 -8.82 25.69
CA LEU A 290 -13.78 -8.98 25.25
C LEU A 290 -12.87 -9.21 26.47
N VAL A 291 -11.85 -10.03 26.26
CA VAL A 291 -10.78 -10.30 27.23
C VAL A 291 -9.63 -9.30 27.06
N GLY A 292 -9.31 -8.95 25.81
CA GLY A 292 -8.23 -8.03 25.46
C GLY A 292 -8.59 -6.56 25.68
N SER A 293 -7.56 -5.71 25.61
CA SER A 293 -7.72 -4.25 25.63
C SER A 293 -7.50 -3.68 24.24
N TYR A 294 -8.46 -2.86 23.79
CA TYR A 294 -8.46 -2.25 22.47
C TYR A 294 -8.61 -0.74 22.63
N PRO A 295 -7.57 0.08 22.39
CA PRO A 295 -7.64 1.53 22.53
C PRO A 295 -8.66 2.14 21.55
N HIS A 296 -9.68 2.82 22.07
CA HIS A 296 -10.74 3.45 21.25
C HIS A 296 -11.30 4.72 21.92
N ARG A 297 -10.42 5.49 22.57
CA ARG A 297 -10.81 6.76 23.18
C ARG A 297 -10.84 7.79 22.07
N ASP A 298 -11.99 8.42 21.82
CA ASP A 298 -12.22 9.55 20.90
C ASP A 298 -10.95 10.36 20.63
N ALA A 299 -10.11 9.86 19.73
CA ALA A 299 -8.80 10.42 19.49
C ALA A 299 -8.97 11.61 18.56
N GLU A 300 -8.22 12.69 18.80
CA GLU A 300 -8.24 13.87 17.92
C GLU A 300 -7.85 13.50 16.47
N THR A 301 -7.12 12.40 16.29
CA THR A 301 -6.75 11.85 14.99
C THR A 301 -7.11 10.37 14.87
N ASN A 302 -7.48 9.94 13.65
CA ASN A 302 -7.86 8.55 13.38
C ASN A 302 -6.70 7.57 13.55
N ASP A 303 -5.46 8.05 13.62
CA ASP A 303 -4.25 7.24 13.56
C ASP A 303 -3.89 6.63 14.94
N ASP A 304 -4.50 7.14 16.02
CA ASP A 304 -4.31 6.64 17.39
C ASP A 304 -5.37 5.61 17.80
N ASP A 305 -6.47 5.51 17.06
CA ASP A 305 -7.53 4.54 17.29
C ASP A 305 -7.11 3.12 16.88
N GLU A 306 -7.74 2.12 17.49
CA GLU A 306 -7.66 0.74 17.06
C GLU A 306 -8.49 0.54 15.77
N TRP A 307 -7.83 0.06 14.72
CA TRP A 307 -8.44 -0.31 13.45
C TRP A 307 -8.60 -1.81 13.35
N VAL A 308 -9.80 -2.24 13.03
CA VAL A 308 -10.25 -3.63 13.00
C VAL A 308 -10.58 -4.01 11.57
N VAL A 309 -10.07 -5.17 11.14
CA VAL A 309 -10.37 -5.78 9.85
C VAL A 309 -11.14 -7.07 10.11
N PRO A 310 -12.37 -7.22 9.60
CA PRO A 310 -13.15 -8.44 9.79
C PRO A 310 -12.56 -9.58 8.96
N VAL A 311 -12.44 -10.75 9.58
CA VAL A 311 -11.82 -11.94 9.00
C VAL A 311 -12.72 -13.14 9.21
N GLU A 312 -12.94 -13.89 8.13
CA GLU A 312 -13.51 -15.23 8.18
C GLU A 312 -12.38 -16.25 8.27
N TRP A 313 -12.31 -16.96 9.40
CA TRP A 313 -11.24 -17.92 9.65
C TRP A 313 -11.42 -19.19 8.82
N ILE A 314 -10.35 -19.61 8.14
CA ILE A 314 -10.28 -20.92 7.48
C ILE A 314 -9.80 -21.97 8.49
N ASP A 315 -8.72 -21.66 9.21
CA ASP A 315 -8.25 -22.49 10.33
C ASP A 315 -7.54 -21.63 11.39
N THR A 316 -7.64 -22.02 12.66
CA THR A 316 -7.02 -21.33 13.80
C THR A 316 -6.63 -22.29 14.92
N VAL A 317 -5.53 -21.97 15.59
CA VAL A 317 -5.07 -22.68 16.78
C VAL A 317 -4.97 -21.73 17.97
N PRO A 318 -5.09 -22.22 19.23
CA PRO A 318 -4.75 -21.44 20.41
C PRO A 318 -3.29 -20.95 20.39
N GLU A 319 -2.99 -19.86 21.10
CA GLU A 319 -1.63 -19.29 21.13
C GLU A 319 -0.55 -20.29 21.58
N LYS A 320 -0.88 -21.17 22.54
CA LYS A 320 0.03 -22.23 23.01
C LYS A 320 0.39 -23.27 21.94
N ASP A 321 -0.41 -23.37 20.90
CA ASP A 321 -0.28 -24.31 19.80
C ASP A 321 0.22 -23.59 18.52
N ALA A 322 0.68 -22.34 18.67
CA ALA A 322 1.23 -21.55 17.57
C ALA A 322 2.38 -22.29 16.87
N TYR A 323 2.38 -22.23 15.55
CA TYR A 323 3.38 -22.87 14.73
C TYR A 323 4.54 -21.93 14.44
N TRP A 324 5.74 -22.39 14.76
CA TRP A 324 6.97 -21.69 14.42
C TRP A 324 8.09 -22.67 14.09
N GLU A 325 8.84 -22.37 13.03
CA GLU A 325 10.10 -23.04 12.73
C GLU A 325 11.15 -22.05 12.23
N LYS A 326 12.43 -22.46 12.33
CA LYS A 326 13.53 -21.61 11.88
C LYS A 326 13.41 -21.32 10.39
N GLY A 327 13.38 -20.05 10.03
CA GLY A 327 13.29 -19.59 8.64
C GLY A 327 11.91 -19.10 8.23
N LEU A 328 10.89 -19.24 9.10
CA LEU A 328 9.61 -18.58 8.85
C LEU A 328 9.76 -17.06 8.89
N PHE A 329 9.02 -16.40 8.02
CA PHE A 329 8.96 -14.95 7.95
C PHE A 329 8.23 -14.36 9.16
N ALA A 330 8.71 -13.23 9.66
CA ALA A 330 7.99 -12.37 10.59
C ALA A 330 8.36 -10.91 10.30
N ASN A 331 7.44 -9.99 10.58
CA ASN A 331 7.62 -8.57 10.34
C ASN A 331 7.07 -7.77 11.53
N GLN A 332 7.61 -6.57 11.75
CA GLN A 332 7.12 -5.61 12.74
C GLN A 332 5.88 -4.84 12.24
N ASN A 333 5.66 -4.77 10.92
CA ASN A 333 4.44 -4.21 10.33
C ASN A 333 3.20 -4.97 10.81
N SER A 334 2.11 -4.25 11.09
CA SER A 334 0.82 -4.87 11.43
C SER A 334 0.29 -5.73 10.30
N ALA A 335 0.51 -5.31 9.04
CA ALA A 335 0.27 -6.15 7.87
C ALA A 335 1.27 -5.87 6.75
N CYS A 336 1.67 -6.91 6.01
CA CYS A 336 2.44 -6.78 4.77
C CYS A 336 2.23 -8.00 3.87
N LYS A 337 2.64 -7.91 2.61
CA LYS A 337 2.59 -9.06 1.68
C LYS A 337 3.53 -10.18 2.14
N LEU A 338 3.00 -11.40 2.30
CA LEU A 338 3.77 -12.61 2.60
C LEU A 338 4.21 -13.28 1.29
N ARG A 339 5.48 -13.11 0.94
CA ARG A 339 6.03 -13.57 -0.35
C ARG A 339 6.83 -14.85 -0.23
N GLN A 340 7.26 -15.19 0.98
CA GLN A 340 8.27 -16.21 1.22
C GLN A 340 7.68 -17.60 0.97
N GLU A 341 7.98 -18.20 -0.19
CA GLU A 341 7.53 -19.55 -0.59
C GLU A 341 7.76 -20.57 0.53
N PHE A 342 8.95 -20.58 1.14
CA PHE A 342 9.25 -21.45 2.28
C PHE A 342 8.25 -21.29 3.44
N THR A 343 7.86 -20.05 3.76
CA THR A 343 6.88 -19.80 4.82
C THR A 343 5.49 -20.25 4.38
N LEU A 344 5.06 -19.90 3.16
CA LEU A 344 3.76 -20.28 2.62
C LEU A 344 3.58 -21.80 2.52
N ASP A 345 4.60 -22.53 2.05
CA ASP A 345 4.57 -23.99 1.93
C ASP A 345 4.40 -24.66 3.31
N ARG A 346 5.12 -24.15 4.32
CA ARG A 346 5.05 -24.68 5.68
C ARG A 346 3.73 -24.38 6.35
N LEU A 347 3.23 -23.15 6.18
CA LEU A 347 1.93 -22.76 6.71
C LEU A 347 0.78 -23.51 6.01
N GLY A 348 0.87 -23.71 4.69
CA GLY A 348 -0.09 -24.51 3.94
C GLY A 348 -0.17 -25.95 4.41
N GLN A 349 0.97 -26.58 4.72
CA GLN A 349 1.02 -27.91 5.34
C GLN A 349 0.44 -27.94 6.76
N GLN A 350 0.76 -26.92 7.57
CA GLN A 350 0.36 -26.87 8.97
C GLN A 350 -1.13 -26.63 9.17
N PHE A 351 -1.74 -25.77 8.35
CA PHE A 351 -3.15 -25.36 8.43
C PHE A 351 -4.03 -26.03 7.35
N ASP A 352 -3.51 -27.07 6.70
CA ASP A 352 -4.17 -27.86 5.65
C ASP A 352 -4.79 -27.00 4.52
N ILE A 353 -4.10 -25.94 4.13
CA ILE A 353 -4.50 -25.05 3.05
C ILE A 353 -3.90 -25.54 1.75
N HIS A 354 -4.72 -26.15 0.89
CA HIS A 354 -4.31 -26.47 -0.46
C HIS A 354 -4.31 -25.20 -1.32
N THR A 355 -3.17 -24.85 -1.90
CA THR A 355 -3.12 -23.90 -3.00
C THR A 355 -3.78 -24.54 -4.21
N ASP A 356 -5.01 -24.13 -4.52
CA ASP A 356 -5.64 -24.46 -5.80
C ASP A 356 -4.76 -23.92 -6.94
N GLY A 357 -4.13 -24.83 -7.69
CA GLY A 357 -3.19 -24.48 -8.74
C GLY A 357 -2.59 -25.69 -9.46
N GLU A 358 -3.43 -26.43 -10.20
CA GLU A 358 -3.07 -26.99 -11.51
C GLU A 358 -3.95 -26.37 -12.59
#